data_AF-A0AA86JUY8-F1
#
_entry.id   AF-A0AA86JUY8-F1
#
_cell.length_a   1.000
_cell.length_b   1.000
_cell.length_c   1.000
_cell.angle_alpha   90.00
_cell.angle_beta   90.00
_cell.angle_gamma   90.00
#
_symmetry.space_group_name_H-M   'P 1'
#
loop_
_entity.id
_entity.type
_entity.pdbx_description
1 polymer ?
#
loop_
_entity_poly.entity_id
_entity_poly.type
_entity_poly.pdbx_seq_one_letter_code
_entity_poly.pdbx_strand_id
1 'polypeptide(L)'
;MFRDILQESLEAEMDEALGYGKYNTMDKNNDNSRNGYSKKTVKTELSPVQINIPRDRNGDFEPKIEPNHQRSVNGIEDKILDLCNRNNN
;
A
#
# COMPACT_ATOMS: atom_id res chain seq x y z
N MET A 1 -1.48 -0.64 -14.44
CA MET A 1 -1.55 -2.04 -13.97
C MET A 1 -0.69 -2.27 -12.74
N PHE A 2 0.63 -2.44 -12.81
CA PHE A 2 1.46 -2.68 -11.61
C PHE A 2 1.30 -1.61 -10.51
N ARG A 3 1.34 -0.33 -10.92
CA ARG A 3 1.10 0.83 -10.04
C ARG A 3 -0.20 0.69 -9.25
N ASP A 4 -1.28 0.36 -9.95
CA ASP A 4 -2.64 0.41 -9.40
C ASP A 4 -2.84 -0.72 -8.39
N ILE A 5 -2.28 -1.89 -8.68
CA ILE A 5 -2.31 -3.05 -7.78
C ILE A 5 -1.48 -2.77 -6.53
N LEU A 6 -0.29 -2.18 -6.70
CA LEU A 6 0.55 -1.77 -5.58
C LEU A 6 -0.15 -0.71 -4.72
N GLN A 7 -0.86 0.23 -5.35
CA GLN A 7 -1.65 1.25 -4.67
C GLN A 7 -2.82 0.63 -3.89
N GLU A 8 -3.57 -0.30 -4.48
CA GLU A 8 -4.68 -1.00 -3.84
C GLU A 8 -4.20 -1.87 -2.67
N SER A 9 -3.07 -2.56 -2.84
CA SER A 9 -2.51 -3.40 -1.79
C SER A 9 -2.08 -2.58 -0.58
N LEU A 10 -1.48 -1.41 -0.79
CA LEU A 10 -1.14 -0.48 0.30
C LEU A 10 -2.38 0.07 1.01
N GLU A 11 -3.47 0.32 0.27
CA GLU A 11 -4.74 0.76 0.85
C GLU A 11 -5.37 -0.35 1.71
N ALA A 12 -5.30 -1.60 1.25
CA ALA A 12 -5.78 -2.76 1.98
C ALA A 12 -4.96 -3.02 3.26
N GLU A 13 -3.63 -2.91 3.20
CA GLU A 13 -2.78 -2.99 4.39
C GLU A 13 -3.13 -1.91 5.42
N MET A 14 -3.43 -0.69 4.97
CA MET A 14 -3.81 0.40 5.85
C MET A 14 -5.19 0.17 6.49
N ASP A 15 -6.13 -0.38 5.74
CA ASP A 15 -7.43 -0.77 6.28
C ASP A 15 -7.29 -1.89 7.33
N GLU A 16 -6.43 -2.87 7.11
CA GLU A 16 -6.10 -3.92 8.08
C GLU A 16 -5.42 -3.35 9.34
N ALA A 17 -4.44 -2.46 9.16
CA ALA A 17 -3.69 -1.85 10.27
C ALA A 17 -4.58 -0.98 11.17
N LEU A 18 -5.51 -0.23 10.58
CA LEU A 18 -6.47 0.56 11.34
C LEU A 18 -7.66 -0.26 11.85
N GLY A 19 -7.93 -1.42 11.26
CA GLY A 19 -9.08 -2.26 11.56
C GLY A 19 -10.39 -1.75 10.98
N TYR A 20 -10.36 -0.75 10.10
CA TYR A 20 -11.55 -0.18 9.47
C TYR A 20 -11.23 0.41 8.10
N GLY A 21 -12.20 0.32 7.19
CA GLY A 21 -12.06 0.84 5.82
C GLY A 21 -12.02 2.36 5.75
N LYS A 22 -11.40 2.92 4.70
CA LYS A 22 -11.29 4.38 4.44
C LYS A 22 -12.57 5.22 4.66
N TYR A 23 -13.76 4.64 4.53
CA TYR A 23 -15.05 5.32 4.73
C TYR A 23 -15.89 4.78 5.90
N ASN A 24 -15.40 3.78 6.65
CA ASN A 24 -16.09 3.28 7.83
C ASN A 24 -15.43 3.82 9.11
N THR A 25 -15.88 4.98 9.58
CA THR A 25 -15.40 5.58 10.83
C THR A 25 -16.19 5.16 12.06
N MET A 26 -17.26 4.36 11.89
CA MET A 26 -18.19 4.00 12.96
C MET A 26 -17.63 2.90 13.88
N ASP A 27 -16.70 2.07 13.38
CA ASP A 27 -16.06 0.98 14.13
C ASP A 27 -14.64 1.35 14.62
N LYS A 28 -14.44 2.58 15.08
CA LYS A 28 -13.15 3.01 15.64
C LYS A 28 -12.93 2.43 17.04
N ASN A 29 -12.17 1.34 17.10
CA ASN A 29 -11.63 0.80 18.35
C ASN A 29 -10.27 1.41 18.74
N ASN A 30 -9.72 2.33 17.94
CA ASN A 30 -8.45 3.00 18.21
C ASN A 30 -8.54 4.53 18.01
N ASP A 31 -7.62 5.27 18.64
CA ASP A 31 -7.47 6.72 18.47
C ASP A 31 -6.64 7.09 17.21
N ASN A 32 -6.26 6.09 16.42
CA ASN A 32 -5.50 6.30 15.20
C ASN A 32 -6.43 6.67 14.02
N SER A 33 -5.87 7.32 13.02
CA SER A 33 -6.60 7.74 11.83
C SER A 33 -5.71 7.88 10.61
N ARG A 34 -6.30 7.78 9.42
CA ARG A 34 -5.62 8.14 8.17
C ARG A 34 -5.20 9.62 8.21
N ASN A 35 -3.94 9.89 7.89
CA ASN A 35 -3.32 11.22 7.85
C ASN A 35 -2.71 11.49 6.46
N GLY A 36 -3.52 11.32 5.43
CA GLY A 36 -3.14 11.60 4.04
C GLY A 36 -2.18 10.56 3.46
N TYR A 37 -1.36 11.03 2.51
CA TYR A 37 -0.51 10.18 1.68
C TYR A 37 0.88 10.79 1.53
N SER A 38 1.91 9.94 1.45
CA SER A 38 3.26 10.34 1.04
C SER A 38 3.59 9.82 -0.34
N LYS A 39 4.11 10.69 -1.20
CA LYS A 39 4.50 10.33 -2.56
C LYS A 39 5.85 9.61 -2.54
N LYS A 40 5.95 8.46 -3.20
CA LYS A 40 7.20 7.75 -3.39
C LYS A 40 7.34 7.33 -4.85
N THR A 41 8.54 7.49 -5.39
CA THR A 41 8.89 6.94 -6.70
C THR A 41 9.67 5.66 -6.49
N VAL A 42 9.08 4.55 -6.92
CA VAL A 42 9.67 3.21 -6.84
C VAL A 42 10.29 2.89 -8.19
N LYS A 43 11.56 2.47 -8.20
CA LYS A 43 12.19 1.97 -9.41
C LYS A 43 11.79 0.52 -9.63
N THR A 44 11.20 0.24 -10.78
CA THR A 44 10.88 -1.12 -11.23
C THR A 44 11.70 -1.48 -12.46
N GLU A 45 11.70 -2.75 -12.86
CA GLU A 45 12.55 -3.20 -13.98
C GLU A 45 12.13 -2.60 -15.32
N LEU A 46 10.83 -2.33 -15.47
CA LEU A 46 10.28 -1.75 -16.69
C LEU A 46 10.44 -0.23 -16.71
N SER A 47 10.06 0.45 -15.63
CA SER A 47 10.12 1.91 -15.52
C SER A 47 9.89 2.39 -14.08
N PRO A 48 10.39 3.58 -13.69
CA PRO A 48 10.04 4.16 -12.41
C PRO A 48 8.54 4.49 -12.34
N VAL A 49 7.90 4.07 -11.24
CA VAL A 49 6.48 4.27 -10.99
C VAL A 49 6.30 5.15 -9.76
N GLN A 50 5.38 6.12 -9.83
CA GLN A 50 5.00 6.92 -8.67
C GLN A 50 3.79 6.30 -7.98
N ILE A 51 3.90 6.11 -6.66
CA ILE A 51 2.84 5.60 -5.77
C ILE A 51 2.57 6.56 -4.61
N ASN A 52 1.39 6.44 -4.02
CA ASN A 52 0.98 7.19 -2.84
C ASN A 52 0.87 6.24 -1.65
N ILE A 53 1.79 6.34 -0.70
CA ILE A 53 1.79 5.51 0.51
C ILE A 53 0.82 6.11 1.52
N PRO A 54 -0.23 5.40 1.94
CA PRO A 54 -1.13 5.87 2.98
C PRO A 54 -0.38 6.01 4.30
N ARG A 55 -0.78 6.99 5.10
CA ARG A 55 -0.19 7.23 6.42
C ARG A 55 -1.24 7.25 7.48
N ASP A 56 -0.88 6.78 8.65
CA ASP A 56 -1.65 6.94 9.87
C ASP A 56 -1.20 8.21 10.62
N ARG A 57 -1.99 8.62 11.60
CA ARG A 57 -1.76 9.85 12.37
C ARG A 57 -0.68 9.65 13.43
N ASN A 58 -0.60 8.46 13.99
CA ASN A 58 0.37 8.14 15.03
C ASN A 58 1.76 7.84 14.44
N GLY A 59 1.83 7.45 13.16
CA GLY A 59 3.06 7.03 12.50
C GLY A 59 3.43 5.57 12.79
N ASP A 60 2.47 4.77 13.26
CA ASP A 60 2.63 3.36 13.59
C ASP A 60 2.52 2.46 12.34
N PHE A 61 2.00 2.99 11.23
CA PHE A 61 1.83 2.21 10.00
C PHE A 61 3.17 2.05 9.27
N GLU A 62 3.65 0.80 9.20
CA GLU A 62 4.78 0.40 8.38
C GLU A 62 4.32 -0.55 7.25
N PRO A 63 4.42 -0.12 5.98
CA PRO A 63 3.98 -0.94 4.85
C PRO A 63 4.85 -2.19 4.70
N LYS A 64 4.22 -3.35 4.57
CA LYS A 64 4.91 -4.65 4.47
C LYS A 64 5.34 -4.96 3.04
N ILE A 65 4.48 -4.62 2.07
CA ILE A 65 4.76 -4.82 0.64
C ILE A 65 5.92 -3.94 0.14
N GLU A 66 6.14 -2.78 0.75
CA GLU A 66 7.20 -1.87 0.35
C GLU A 66 7.82 -1.22 1.59
N PRO A 67 8.82 -1.86 2.21
CA PRO A 67 9.42 -1.37 3.45
C PRO A 67 9.92 0.05 3.30
N ASN A 68 9.84 0.80 4.41
CA ASN A 68 10.36 2.16 4.47
C ASN A 68 11.83 2.18 3.99
N HIS A 69 12.18 3.19 3.19
CA HIS A 69 13.52 3.41 2.62
C HIS A 69 13.98 2.46 1.49
N GLN A 70 13.22 1.44 1.14
CA GLN A 70 13.51 0.66 -0.06
C GLN A 70 13.14 1.48 -1.32
N ARG A 71 13.94 1.42 -2.40
CA ARG A 71 13.69 2.19 -3.65
C ARG A 71 13.64 1.30 -4.89
N SER A 72 13.79 0.00 -4.70
CA SER A 72 13.82 -1.03 -5.73
C SER A 72 12.98 -2.21 -5.26
N VAL A 73 12.01 -2.59 -6.09
CA VAL A 73 11.06 -3.69 -5.85
C VAL A 73 11.42 -4.95 -6.64
N ASN A 74 12.71 -5.11 -6.98
CA ASN A 74 13.18 -6.27 -7.74
C ASN A 74 12.76 -7.56 -7.00
N GLY A 75 11.85 -8.33 -7.59
CA GLY A 75 11.30 -9.59 -7.06
C GLY A 75 9.91 -9.53 -6.39
N ILE A 76 9.34 -8.35 -6.13
CA ILE A 76 7.94 -8.20 -5.67
C ILE A 76 6.99 -8.02 -6.85
N GLU A 77 7.48 -7.45 -7.97
CA GLU A 77 6.72 -7.30 -9.22
C GLU A 77 6.07 -8.62 -9.65
N ASP A 78 6.86 -9.70 -9.72
CA ASP A 78 6.38 -11.02 -10.16
C ASP A 78 5.28 -11.56 -9.24
N LYS A 79 5.43 -11.41 -7.93
CA LYS A 79 4.43 -11.89 -6.95
C LYS A 79 3.12 -11.11 -7.05
N ILE A 80 3.18 -9.81 -7.29
CA ILE A 80 2.01 -8.95 -7.46
C ILE A 80 1.31 -9.25 -8.80
N LEU A 81 2.08 -9.45 -9.87
CA LEU A 81 1.58 -9.90 -11.17
C LEU A 81 0.89 -11.28 -11.05
N ASP A 82 1.48 -12.22 -10.33
CA ASP A 82 0.90 -13.54 -10.05
C ASP A 82 -0.41 -13.47 -9.26
N LEU A 83 -0.52 -12.53 -8.31
CA LEU A 83 -1.74 -12.31 -7.53
C LEU A 83 -2.86 -11.76 -8.43
N CYS A 84 -2.54 -10.83 -9.34
CA CYS A 84 -3.51 -10.27 -10.27
C CYS A 84 -3.94 -11.22 -11.37
N ASN A 85 -3.05 -12.08 -11.86
CA ASN A 85 -3.42 -13.12 -12.82
C ASN A 85 -4.38 -14.15 -12.20
N ARG A 86 -4.30 -14.39 -10.89
CA ARG A 86 -5.21 -15.28 -10.16
C ARG A 86 -6.62 -14.71 -9.94
N ASN A 87 -6.77 -13.39 -9.82
CA ASN A 87 -8.07 -12.74 -9.62
C ASN A 87 -8.86 -12.46 -10.91
N ASN A 88 -8.29 -12.78 -12.09
CA ASN A 88 -8.91 -12.56 -13.40
C ASN A 88 -9.40 -13.87 -14.09
N ASN A 89 -9.63 -14.95 -13.34
CA ASN A 89 -10.11 -16.23 -13.87
C ASN A 89 -11.27 -16.80 -13.06
#